data_AF-A0A6C0VSH7-F1
#
_entry.id   AF-A0A6C0VSH7-F1
#
_cell.length_a   1.000
_cell.length_b   1.000
_cell.length_c   1.000
_cell.angle_alpha   90.00
_cell.angle_beta   90.00
_cell.angle_gamma   90.00
#
_symmetry.space_group_name_H-M   'P 1'
#
loop_
_entity.id
_entity.type
_entity.pdbx_description
1 polymer ?
#
loop_
_entity_poly.entity_id
_entity_poly.type
_entity_poly.pdbx_seq_one_letter_code
_entity_poly.pdbx_strand_id
1 'polypeptide(L)' 'MSVKHTPTGVVHSGAKGGTTGCGTDTKKNADHWVNSHEKITCDKNGCKN' A
#
# COMPACT_ATOMS: atom_id res chain seq x y z
N MET A 1 -2.36 -8.30 2.67
CA MET A 1 -2.20 -8.17 1.19
C MET A 1 -1.31 -6.98 0.97
N SER A 2 -0.23 -7.08 0.21
CA SER A 2 0.65 -5.94 -0.03
C SER A 2 0.19 -5.22 -1.29
N VAL A 3 0.22 -3.89 -1.27
CA VAL A 3 -0.11 -3.08 -2.46
C VAL A 3 1.06 -2.20 -2.78
N LYS A 4 1.52 -2.24 -4.03
CA LYS A 4 2.62 -1.42 -4.52
C LYS A 4 2.05 -0.19 -5.18
N HIS A 5 2.56 0.95 -4.75
CA HIS A 5 2.31 2.20 -5.43
C HIS A 5 3.30 2.31 -6.60
N THR A 6 2.82 2.13 -7.82
CA THR A 6 3.63 2.14 -9.06
C THR A 6 4.48 3.41 -9.21
N PRO A 7 3.97 4.64 -8.93
CA PRO A 7 4.73 5.87 -9.08
C PRO A 7 5.90 6.02 -8.11
N THR A 8 5.79 5.51 -6.89
CA THR A 8 6.86 5.64 -5.87
C THR A 8 7.66 4.37 -5.69
N GLY A 9 7.19 3.23 -6.20
CA GLY A 9 7.78 1.91 -5.98
C GLY A 9 7.61 1.38 -4.54
N VAL A 10 6.91 2.13 -3.66
CA VAL A 10 6.74 1.76 -2.25
C VAL A 10 5.64 0.71 -2.12
N VAL A 11 5.92 -0.32 -1.33
CA VAL A 11 4.99 -1.40 -1.01
C VAL A 11 4.39 -1.14 0.36
N HIS A 12 3.07 -0.99 0.39
CA HIS A 12 2.29 -0.73 1.58
C HIS A 12 1.56 -2.00 2.04
N SER A 13 1.26 -2.09 3.34
CA SER A 13 0.26 -3.04 3.82
C SER A 13 -1.10 -2.61 3.30
N GLY A 14 -1.82 -3.45 2.59
CA GLY A 14 -3.20 -3.23 2.20
C GLY A 14 -4.17 -3.65 3.32
N ALA A 15 -5.13 -2.78 3.62
CA ALA A 15 -6.20 -3.02 4.59
C ALA A 15 -7.55 -3.22 3.87
N LYS A 16 -8.44 -3.95 4.55
CA LYS A 16 -9.79 -4.23 4.04
C LYS A 16 -10.58 -2.92 4.01
N GLY A 17 -10.94 -2.45 2.81
CA GLY A 17 -11.64 -1.17 2.61
C GLY A 17 -11.06 -0.27 1.52
N GLY A 18 -9.90 -0.63 0.94
CA GLY A 18 -9.23 0.19 -0.07
C GLY A 18 -8.37 1.29 0.55
N THR A 19 -7.81 1.01 1.72
CA THR A 19 -6.83 1.86 2.40
C THR A 19 -5.60 1.01 2.70
N THR A 20 -4.46 1.66 2.88
CA THR A 20 -3.24 1.01 3.38
C THR A 20 -3.21 1.04 4.90
N GLY A 21 -2.39 0.19 5.53
CA GLY A 21 -2.19 0.14 6.97
C GLY A 21 -1.68 1.46 7.57
N CYS A 22 -0.99 2.28 6.76
CA CYS A 22 -0.59 3.63 7.15
C CYS A 22 -1.61 4.73 6.79
N GLY A 23 -2.85 4.37 6.43
CA GLY A 23 -3.95 5.31 6.17
C GLY A 23 -3.96 5.96 4.79
N THR A 24 -3.14 5.51 3.83
CA THR A 24 -3.21 5.99 2.43
C THR A 24 -4.38 5.34 1.71
N ASP A 25 -5.24 6.15 1.11
CA ASP A 25 -6.38 5.67 0.33
C ASP A 25 -5.91 5.15 -1.04
N THR A 26 -6.18 3.87 -1.33
CA THR A 26 -5.79 3.22 -2.60
C THR A 26 -6.88 3.34 -3.66
N LYS A 27 -8.06 3.86 -3.32
CA LYS A 27 -9.11 4.19 -4.31
C LYS A 27 -8.80 5.52 -4.99
N LYS A 28 -8.14 6.43 -4.28
CA LYS A 28 -7.63 7.68 -4.86
C LYS A 28 -6.46 7.36 -5.81
N ASN A 29 -6.75 7.36 -7.11
CA ASN A 29 -5.88 6.90 -8.20
C ASN A 29 -5.65 5.38 -8.19
N ALA A 30 -6.72 4.60 -8.30
CA ALA A 30 -6.66 3.13 -8.28
C ALA A 30 -5.65 2.53 -9.29
N ASP A 31 -5.46 3.13 -10.46
CA ASP A 31 -4.46 2.73 -11.46
C ASP A 31 -3.00 2.80 -10.97
N HIS A 32 -2.71 3.62 -9.95
CA HIS A 32 -1.38 3.71 -9.36
C HIS A 32 -1.10 2.59 -8.36
N TRP A 33 -2.09 1.75 -8.06
CA TRP A 33 -2.00 0.71 -7.04
C TRP A 33 -2.14 -0.66 -7.66
N VAL A 34 -1.10 -1.46 -7.52
CA VAL A 34 -1.12 -2.86 -7.97
C VAL A 34 -0.94 -3.78 -6.77
N ASN A 35 -1.60 -4.93 -6.81
CA ASN A 35 -1.36 -5.97 -5.81
C ASN A 35 0.08 -6.48 -5.96
N SER A 36 0.82 -6.57 -4.87
CA SER A 36 2.18 -7.07 -4.86
C SER A 36 2.37 -8.08 -3.73
N HIS A 37 3.24 -9.04 -3.96
CA HIS A 37 3.67 -10.02 -2.95
C HIS A 37 5.05 -9.67 -2.38
N GLU A 38 5.61 -8.53 -2.78
CA GLU A 38 6.85 -8.00 -2.23
C GLU A 38 6.69 -7.66 -0.74
N LYS A 39 7.83 -7.66 -0.03
CA LYS A 39 7.90 -7.21 1.36
C LYS A 39 7.45 -5.75 1.46
N ILE A 40 6.80 -5.40 2.57
CA ILE A 40 6.40 -4.02 2.84
C ILE A 40 7.65 -3.17 2.99
N THR A 41 7.79 -2.17 2.12
CA THR A 41 8.87 -1.17 2.15
C THR A 41 8.41 0.17 2.71
N CYS A 42 7.13 0.31 3.03
CA CYS A 42 6.60 1.47 3.72
C CYS A 42 7.04 1.47 5.20
N ASP A 43 7.84 2.47 5.58
CA ASP A 43 8.29 2.69 6.96
C ASP A 43 7.30 3.49 7.82
N LYS A 44 6.10 3.78 7.30
CA LYS A 44 5.07 4.46 8.08
C LYS A 44 4.44 3.52 9.09
N ASN A 45 4.16 4.07 10.27
CA ASN A 45 3.51 3.36 11.36
C ASN A 45 2.14 2.82 10.89
N GLY A 46 1.85 1.55 11.19
CA GLY A 46 0.67 0.82 10.72
C GLY A 46 0.85 -0.01 9.45
N CYS A 47 1.86 0.26 8.61
CA CYS A 47 2.29 -0.65 7.55
C CYS A 47 3.32 -1.68 8.05
N LYS A 48 4.18 -1.25 8.97
CA LYS A 48 5.27 -2.03 9.55
C LYS A 48 4.88 -2.33 11.02
N ASN A 49 4.07 -3.37 11.21
CA ASN A 49 3.76 -3.95 12.53
C ASN A 49 4.03 -5.45 12.48
#